data_AF-A0A4Q7JD06-F1
#
_entry.id   AF-A0A4Q7JD06-F1
#
_cell.length_a   1.000
_cell.length_b   1.000
_cell.length_c   1.000
_cell.angle_alpha   90.00
_cell.angle_beta   90.00
_cell.angle_gamma   90.00
#
_symmetry.space_group_name_H-M   'P 1'
#
loop_
_entity.id
_entity.type
_entity.pdbx_description
1 polymer ?
#
loop_
_entity_poly.entity_id
_entity_poly.type
_entity_poly.pdbx_seq_one_letter_code
_entity_poly.pdbx_strand_id
1 'polypeptide(L)'
;MTEEHPCVAEIAAVRDSLSAMGDPWHAGQTRLSVMNQESRVLRLGVPSPTASEVAKRAEQAREMSARALRAAGEQVIAQRAPTGSLPVRFDLRDVRGRSFVSPARDQGESGSCSAFGTVAAMEGTAAYTRGVPGMSLDLSEAHLFFGHGAARGYTNQTGSWPDELFDDSMSTGVTFEDYYPYTEDGSGTLNPDWPNRLAKVEDIVNLTGNPAAIKHHIYGYGPVTTCLVVYNDLFHYTGGVYRRTTEESSGGHCVALVGWDDFARCWIAKNSWGDDWGEQGFFRIGYGEAYIEDYPDPRPTTLGCTGVNLRAWLPAQRALRLFASAHDANGWAYLENLGWTRLSGGPLSTTNKLALLTYARAHGQPVAAFIDNGELSMIQVAG
;
A
#
# COMPACT_ATOMS: atom_id res chain seq x y z
N MET A 1 -32.31 -26.17 22.19
CA MET A 1 -31.17 -25.26 22.37
C MET A 1 -30.44 -25.25 21.05
N THR A 2 -30.60 -24.20 20.26
CA THR A 2 -29.79 -23.99 19.06
C THR A 2 -28.36 -23.73 19.55
N GLU A 3 -27.40 -24.54 19.14
CA GLU A 3 -25.98 -24.27 19.41
C GLU A 3 -25.68 -22.85 18.95
N GLU A 4 -25.18 -22.00 19.86
CA GLU A 4 -24.73 -20.66 19.50
C GLU A 4 -23.62 -20.79 18.46
N HIS A 5 -23.71 -19.99 17.39
CA HIS A 5 -22.70 -19.97 16.35
C HIS A 5 -21.33 -19.62 17.00
N PRO A 6 -20.22 -20.33 16.71
CA PRO A 6 -18.93 -20.13 17.37
C PRO A 6 -18.49 -18.66 17.46
N CYS A 7 -18.72 -17.90 16.39
CA CYS A 7 -18.50 -16.45 16.31
C CYS A 7 -19.11 -15.64 17.47
N VAL A 8 -20.31 -15.98 17.95
CA VAL A 8 -20.97 -15.24 19.04
C VAL A 8 -20.21 -15.42 20.35
N ALA A 9 -19.79 -16.64 20.65
CA ALA A 9 -19.00 -16.95 21.84
C ALA A 9 -17.59 -16.32 21.76
N GLU A 10 -16.94 -16.37 20.59
CA GLU A 10 -15.66 -15.69 20.34
C GLU A 10 -15.77 -14.18 20.61
N ILE A 11 -16.79 -13.52 20.04
CA ILE A 11 -17.02 -12.08 20.24
C ILE A 11 -17.24 -11.74 21.71
N ALA A 12 -18.02 -12.56 22.44
CA ALA A 12 -18.26 -12.34 23.87
C ALA A 12 -16.95 -12.40 24.67
N ALA A 13 -16.12 -13.43 24.45
CA ALA A 13 -14.83 -13.58 25.13
C ALA A 13 -13.86 -12.42 24.83
N VAL A 14 -13.83 -11.95 23.58
CA VAL A 14 -13.02 -10.79 23.19
C VAL A 14 -13.53 -9.53 23.90
N ARG A 15 -14.85 -9.30 23.95
CA ARG A 15 -15.44 -8.12 24.63
C ARG A 15 -15.16 -8.10 26.13
N ASP A 16 -15.23 -9.24 26.79
CA ASP A 16 -14.87 -9.34 28.21
C ASP A 16 -13.42 -8.93 28.45
N SER A 17 -12.51 -9.35 27.56
CA SER A 17 -11.09 -8.97 27.61
C SER A 17 -10.87 -7.48 27.33
N LEU A 18 -11.62 -6.91 26.37
CA LEU A 18 -11.55 -5.48 26.04
C LEU A 18 -12.02 -4.58 27.18
N SER A 19 -13.05 -5.00 27.91
CA SER A 19 -13.56 -4.24 29.05
C SER A 19 -12.49 -4.03 30.13
N ALA A 20 -11.63 -5.05 30.36
CA ALA A 20 -10.51 -4.95 31.28
C ALA A 20 -9.40 -3.97 30.81
N MET A 21 -9.37 -3.64 29.51
CA MET A 21 -8.40 -2.72 28.89
C MET A 21 -8.96 -1.32 28.64
N GLY A 22 -10.21 -1.05 29.05
CA GLY A 22 -10.89 0.21 28.79
C GLY A 22 -11.38 0.37 27.35
N ASP A 23 -11.74 -0.75 26.70
CA ASP A 23 -12.34 -0.82 25.37
C ASP A 23 -11.57 -0.03 24.29
N PRO A 24 -10.27 -0.34 24.07
CA PRO A 24 -9.44 0.40 23.10
C PRO A 24 -9.92 0.23 21.65
N TRP A 25 -10.65 -0.84 21.36
CA TRP A 25 -11.27 -1.15 20.07
C TRP A 25 -12.55 -1.96 20.25
N HIS A 26 -13.30 -2.12 19.17
CA HIS A 26 -14.62 -2.76 19.16
C HIS A 26 -14.57 -4.09 18.42
N ALA A 27 -14.94 -5.16 19.13
CA ALA A 27 -15.16 -6.47 18.53
C ALA A 27 -16.63 -6.63 18.08
N GLY A 28 -16.81 -7.13 16.87
CA GLY A 28 -18.10 -7.40 16.26
C GLY A 28 -18.03 -8.50 15.22
N GLN A 29 -19.20 -8.83 14.67
CA GLN A 29 -19.28 -9.79 13.58
C GLN A 29 -18.80 -9.13 12.28
N THR A 30 -17.82 -9.75 11.64
CA THR A 30 -17.31 -9.43 10.30
C THR A 30 -17.49 -10.65 9.39
N ARG A 31 -17.33 -10.47 8.07
CA ARG A 31 -17.31 -11.60 7.12
C ARG A 31 -16.24 -12.64 7.47
N LEU A 32 -15.11 -12.23 8.05
CA LEU A 32 -14.00 -13.13 8.43
C LEU A 32 -14.30 -13.88 9.72
N SER A 33 -14.93 -13.20 10.68
CA SER A 33 -15.26 -13.78 11.98
C SER A 33 -16.28 -14.92 11.89
N VAL A 34 -17.06 -15.00 10.83
CA VAL A 34 -18.03 -16.10 10.62
C VAL A 34 -17.43 -17.26 9.83
N MET A 35 -16.24 -17.09 9.25
CA MET A 35 -15.53 -18.15 8.55
C MET A 35 -14.93 -19.16 9.52
N ASN A 36 -14.67 -20.37 9.02
CA ASN A 36 -13.89 -21.36 9.76
C ASN A 36 -12.40 -20.96 9.84
N GLN A 37 -11.65 -21.60 10.73
CA GLN A 37 -10.24 -21.25 10.97
C GLN A 37 -9.34 -21.49 9.75
N GLU A 38 -9.59 -22.51 8.94
CA GLU A 38 -8.80 -22.82 7.75
C GLU A 38 -8.91 -21.69 6.70
N SER A 39 -10.14 -21.25 6.42
CA SER A 39 -10.44 -20.09 5.58
C SER A 39 -9.79 -18.81 6.10
N ARG A 40 -9.78 -18.59 7.42
CA ARG A 40 -9.10 -17.44 8.04
C ARG A 40 -7.58 -17.51 7.83
N VAL A 41 -6.97 -18.69 7.99
CA VAL A 41 -5.53 -18.90 7.84
C VAL A 41 -5.08 -18.80 6.37
N LEU A 42 -5.89 -19.24 5.40
CA LEU A 42 -5.57 -19.09 3.97
C LEU A 42 -5.43 -17.62 3.53
N ARG A 43 -5.93 -16.66 4.31
CA ARG A 43 -5.75 -15.21 4.08
C ARG A 43 -4.44 -14.66 4.64
N LEU A 44 -3.63 -15.50 5.29
CA LEU A 44 -2.38 -15.13 5.93
C LEU A 44 -1.23 -15.62 5.05
N GLY A 45 -0.44 -14.67 4.57
CA GLY A 45 0.58 -14.91 3.53
C GLY A 45 2.02 -14.83 4.02
N VAL A 46 2.24 -14.81 5.33
CA VAL A 46 3.58 -14.83 5.91
C VAL A 46 3.66 -15.92 6.98
N PRO A 47 4.74 -16.72 7.00
CA PRO A 47 4.98 -17.72 8.05
C PRO A 47 4.94 -17.11 9.45
N SER A 48 4.21 -17.76 10.38
CA SER A 48 4.21 -17.39 11.79
C SER A 48 5.63 -17.39 12.37
N PRO A 49 5.95 -16.44 13.26
CA PRO A 49 7.26 -16.43 13.89
C PRO A 49 7.42 -17.59 14.87
N THR A 50 8.66 -18.05 15.05
CA THR A 50 8.98 -19.04 16.07
C THR A 50 8.97 -18.41 17.47
N ALA A 51 8.77 -19.23 18.50
CA ALA A 51 8.83 -18.78 19.89
C ALA A 51 10.18 -18.12 20.24
N SER A 52 11.28 -18.55 19.60
CA SER A 52 12.61 -17.96 19.80
C SER A 52 12.70 -16.54 19.21
N GLU A 53 12.11 -16.31 18.04
CA GLU A 53 12.08 -14.98 17.41
C GLU A 53 11.20 -14.00 18.19
N VAL A 54 10.06 -14.48 18.69
CA VAL A 54 9.18 -13.73 19.59
C VAL A 54 9.90 -13.37 20.89
N ALA A 55 10.61 -14.32 21.52
CA ALA A 55 11.30 -14.10 22.79
C ALA A 55 12.42 -13.03 22.68
N LYS A 56 13.12 -12.96 21.54
CA LYS A 56 14.12 -11.90 21.27
C LYS A 56 13.55 -10.49 21.25
N ARG A 57 12.22 -10.37 21.15
CA ARG A 57 11.48 -9.11 20.93
C ARG A 57 10.56 -8.76 22.10
N ALA A 58 10.79 -9.34 23.28
CA ALA A 58 9.91 -9.20 24.45
C ALA A 58 9.68 -7.74 24.92
N GLU A 59 10.65 -6.84 24.75
CA GLU A 59 10.53 -5.42 25.15
C GLU A 59 10.28 -4.47 23.95
N GLN A 60 10.23 -5.03 22.73
CA GLN A 60 10.16 -4.25 21.50
C GLN A 60 8.94 -3.33 21.45
N ALA A 61 7.77 -3.79 21.91
CA ALA A 61 6.54 -3.01 21.82
C ALA A 61 6.66 -1.65 22.51
N ARG A 62 7.25 -1.62 23.72
CA ARG A 62 7.47 -0.38 24.47
C ARG A 62 8.51 0.52 23.79
N GLU A 63 9.59 -0.07 23.28
CA GLU A 63 10.59 0.69 22.53
C GLU A 63 10.04 1.31 21.25
N MET A 64 9.26 0.56 20.47
CA MET A 64 8.65 1.04 19.22
C MET A 64 7.71 2.19 19.50
N SER A 65 6.83 2.04 20.51
CA SER A 65 5.93 3.12 20.94
C SER A 65 6.69 4.37 21.36
N ALA A 66 7.76 4.22 22.14
CA ALA A 66 8.55 5.37 22.58
C ALA A 66 9.31 6.05 21.42
N ARG A 67 9.84 5.28 20.46
CA ARG A 67 10.50 5.81 19.26
C ARG A 67 9.51 6.53 18.35
N ALA A 68 8.32 5.97 18.12
CA ALA A 68 7.27 6.59 17.32
C ALA A 68 6.88 7.96 17.88
N LEU A 69 6.67 8.07 19.18
CA LEU A 69 6.24 9.32 19.83
C LEU A 69 7.33 10.40 19.84
N ARG A 70 8.62 10.01 19.93
CA ARG A 70 9.73 10.97 19.91
C ARG A 70 9.93 11.65 18.55
N ALA A 71 9.41 11.05 17.47
CA ALA A 71 9.60 11.57 16.12
C ALA A 71 8.82 12.87 15.84
N ALA A 72 7.80 13.20 16.63
CA ALA A 72 7.02 14.40 16.43
C ALA A 72 7.89 15.66 16.53
N GLY A 73 7.81 16.55 15.53
CA GLY A 73 8.60 17.77 15.45
C GLY A 73 10.01 17.61 14.88
N GLU A 74 10.46 16.39 14.57
CA GLU A 74 11.72 16.18 13.84
C GLU A 74 11.68 16.87 12.47
N GLN A 75 12.83 17.40 12.03
CA GLN A 75 12.94 18.08 10.74
C GLN A 75 12.81 17.09 9.58
N VAL A 76 12.06 17.48 8.56
CA VAL A 76 11.81 16.70 7.36
C VAL A 76 12.48 17.37 6.17
N ILE A 77 13.34 16.63 5.48
CA ILE A 77 14.06 17.10 4.29
C ILE A 77 13.43 16.64 2.97
N ALA A 78 12.45 15.74 3.02
CA ALA A 78 11.78 15.22 1.84
C ALA A 78 11.05 16.36 1.09
N GLN A 79 11.36 16.54 -0.19
CA GLN A 79 10.89 17.69 -0.99
C GLN A 79 9.35 17.76 -1.12
N ARG A 80 8.67 16.62 -1.01
CA ARG A 80 7.21 16.51 -1.12
C ARG A 80 6.48 16.60 0.21
N ALA A 81 7.21 16.68 1.32
CA ALA A 81 6.62 16.79 2.64
C ALA A 81 5.73 18.06 2.74
N PRO A 82 4.49 17.94 3.27
CA PRO A 82 3.57 19.08 3.37
C PRO A 82 4.08 20.24 4.23
N THR A 83 4.97 19.95 5.18
CA THR A 83 5.66 20.92 6.05
C THR A 83 7.09 20.45 6.32
N GLY A 84 7.94 21.32 6.88
CA GLY A 84 9.34 21.00 7.17
C GLY A 84 9.59 20.19 8.44
N SER A 85 8.54 19.73 9.14
CA SER A 85 8.68 18.88 10.31
C SER A 85 7.56 17.85 10.42
N LEU A 86 7.81 16.75 11.12
CA LEU A 86 6.80 15.70 11.31
C LEU A 86 5.65 16.20 12.20
N PRO A 87 4.39 16.09 11.74
CA PRO A 87 3.23 16.41 12.57
C PRO A 87 2.94 15.29 13.58
N VAL A 88 2.17 15.63 14.61
CA VAL A 88 1.67 14.69 15.63
C VAL A 88 0.71 13.64 15.04
N ARG A 89 0.02 13.99 13.95
CA ARG A 89 -0.87 13.09 13.20
C ARG A 89 -0.73 13.33 11.71
N PHE A 90 -0.87 12.27 10.94
CA PHE A 90 -0.88 12.34 9.48
C PHE A 90 -1.66 11.16 8.90
N ASP A 91 -2.43 11.40 7.86
CA ASP A 91 -3.25 10.38 7.21
C ASP A 91 -3.25 10.63 5.70
N LEU A 92 -2.70 9.70 4.92
CA LEU A 92 -2.68 9.80 3.46
C LEU A 92 -4.08 9.75 2.84
N ARG A 93 -5.10 9.30 3.57
CA ARG A 93 -6.50 9.34 3.14
C ARG A 93 -7.08 10.75 3.20
N ASP A 94 -6.50 11.64 4.01
CA ASP A 94 -6.93 13.03 4.16
C ASP A 94 -5.74 13.99 4.34
N VAL A 95 -5.09 14.32 3.22
CA VAL A 95 -4.06 15.36 3.17
C VAL A 95 -4.68 16.64 2.63
N ARG A 96 -5.31 17.40 3.54
CA ARG A 96 -6.04 18.65 3.24
C ARG A 96 -7.24 18.41 2.32
N GLY A 97 -8.08 17.43 2.65
CA GLY A 97 -9.29 17.06 1.90
C GLY A 97 -9.01 16.22 0.66
N ARG A 98 -7.84 15.58 0.57
CA ARG A 98 -7.39 14.85 -0.63
C ARG A 98 -6.78 13.51 -0.22
N SER A 99 -7.29 12.43 -0.82
CA SER A 99 -6.77 11.07 -0.60
C SER A 99 -5.72 10.70 -1.64
N PHE A 100 -4.65 10.05 -1.15
CA PHE A 100 -3.56 9.49 -1.95
C PHE A 100 -3.48 7.97 -1.80
N VAL A 101 -4.54 7.34 -1.31
CA VAL A 101 -4.61 5.88 -1.12
C VAL A 101 -5.77 5.34 -1.95
N SER A 102 -5.53 4.26 -2.69
CA SER A 102 -6.57 3.53 -3.43
C SER A 102 -7.55 2.82 -2.48
N PRO A 103 -8.78 2.51 -2.91
CA PRO A 103 -9.74 1.73 -2.11
C PRO A 103 -9.17 0.40 -1.61
N ALA A 104 -9.69 -0.10 -0.50
CA ALA A 104 -9.34 -1.44 -0.01
C ALA A 104 -9.80 -2.51 -1.02
N ARG A 105 -8.96 -3.52 -1.23
CA ARG A 105 -9.26 -4.69 -2.06
C ARG A 105 -9.43 -5.92 -1.18
N ASP A 106 -9.89 -7.02 -1.77
CA ASP A 106 -10.05 -8.31 -1.10
C ASP A 106 -9.16 -9.37 -1.75
N GLN A 107 -8.23 -9.92 -0.97
CA GLN A 107 -7.34 -10.99 -1.43
C GLN A 107 -8.03 -12.35 -1.50
N GLY A 108 -9.17 -12.53 -0.82
CA GLY A 108 -9.85 -13.82 -0.79
C GLY A 108 -9.08 -14.92 -0.05
N GLU A 109 -9.34 -16.19 -0.34
CA GLU A 109 -8.68 -17.37 0.24
C GLU A 109 -7.29 -17.65 -0.35
N SER A 110 -6.45 -16.63 -0.31
CA SER A 110 -5.08 -16.67 -0.83
C SER A 110 -4.11 -15.98 0.11
N GLY A 111 -2.95 -16.59 0.36
CA GLY A 111 -1.83 -16.02 1.11
C GLY A 111 -1.08 -14.91 0.35
N SER A 112 -1.77 -14.09 -0.43
CA SER A 112 -1.22 -13.06 -1.31
C SER A 112 -1.09 -11.68 -0.65
N CYS A 113 -1.29 -11.56 0.66
CA CYS A 113 -1.32 -10.28 1.38
C CYS A 113 -0.08 -9.39 1.16
N SER A 114 1.10 -9.98 1.02
CA SER A 114 2.36 -9.28 0.70
C SER A 114 2.29 -8.57 -0.65
N ALA A 115 1.62 -9.15 -1.66
CA ALA A 115 1.40 -8.54 -2.96
C ALA A 115 0.45 -7.34 -2.85
N PHE A 116 -0.66 -7.48 -2.11
CA PHE A 116 -1.58 -6.37 -1.84
C PHE A 116 -0.93 -5.23 -1.06
N GLY A 117 -0.12 -5.53 -0.04
CA GLY A 117 0.65 -4.51 0.68
C GLY A 117 1.61 -3.77 -0.25
N THR A 118 2.35 -4.51 -1.08
CA THR A 118 3.31 -3.95 -2.06
C THR A 118 2.61 -3.08 -3.10
N VAL A 119 1.52 -3.55 -3.70
CA VAL A 119 0.71 -2.76 -4.65
C VAL A 119 0.17 -1.50 -3.99
N ALA A 120 -0.39 -1.58 -2.79
CA ALA A 120 -0.90 -0.41 -2.06
C ALA A 120 0.20 0.64 -1.79
N ALA A 121 1.42 0.20 -1.47
CA ALA A 121 2.57 1.08 -1.32
C ALA A 121 2.99 1.73 -2.64
N MET A 122 3.03 0.97 -3.73
CA MET A 122 3.36 1.49 -5.06
C MET A 122 2.33 2.51 -5.55
N GLU A 123 1.05 2.18 -5.51
CA GLU A 123 -0.05 3.05 -5.94
C GLU A 123 -0.08 4.34 -5.14
N GLY A 124 -0.03 4.23 -3.81
CA GLY A 124 -0.07 5.40 -2.95
C GLY A 124 1.17 6.28 -3.08
N THR A 125 2.36 5.69 -3.27
CA THR A 125 3.60 6.44 -3.53
C THR A 125 3.52 7.17 -4.86
N ALA A 126 3.00 6.53 -5.92
CA ALA A 126 2.80 7.16 -7.22
C ALA A 126 1.86 8.37 -7.11
N ALA A 127 0.70 8.19 -6.46
CA ALA A 127 -0.27 9.26 -6.26
C ALA A 127 0.31 10.43 -5.45
N TYR A 128 0.97 10.12 -4.33
CA TYR A 128 1.47 11.10 -3.38
C TYR A 128 2.64 11.91 -3.94
N THR A 129 3.67 11.25 -4.49
CA THR A 129 4.86 11.92 -5.03
C THR A 129 4.57 12.76 -6.27
N ARG A 130 3.55 12.38 -7.06
CA ARG A 130 3.05 13.15 -8.21
C ARG A 130 2.08 14.26 -7.81
N GLY A 131 1.56 14.25 -6.59
CA GLY A 131 0.57 15.20 -6.11
C GLY A 131 -0.78 15.07 -6.82
N VAL A 132 -1.15 13.85 -7.22
CA VAL A 132 -2.37 13.51 -7.95
C VAL A 132 -3.27 12.71 -7.01
N PRO A 133 -4.19 13.36 -6.27
CA PRO A 133 -5.12 12.63 -5.42
C PRO A 133 -6.09 11.81 -6.27
N GLY A 134 -6.44 10.62 -5.81
CA GLY A 134 -7.30 9.70 -6.57
C GLY A 134 -6.71 9.29 -7.93
N MET A 135 -5.38 9.29 -8.07
CA MET A 135 -4.70 8.79 -9.28
C MET A 135 -5.23 7.40 -9.64
N SER A 136 -5.74 7.26 -10.86
CA SER A 136 -6.23 5.99 -11.39
C SER A 136 -5.07 5.11 -11.85
N LEU A 137 -4.34 4.56 -10.89
CA LEU A 137 -3.31 3.54 -11.09
C LEU A 137 -3.80 2.28 -10.39
N ASP A 138 -4.01 1.22 -11.18
CA ASP A 138 -4.57 -0.04 -10.72
C ASP A 138 -3.62 -1.18 -11.11
N LEU A 139 -2.76 -1.57 -10.17
CA LEU A 139 -1.71 -2.56 -10.40
C LEU A 139 -2.22 -3.97 -10.08
N SER A 140 -1.62 -4.97 -10.74
CA SER A 140 -2.02 -6.35 -10.59
C SER A 140 -1.29 -7.02 -9.42
N GLU A 141 -2.01 -7.30 -8.33
CA GLU A 141 -1.53 -8.21 -7.30
C GLU A 141 -1.31 -9.64 -7.84
N ALA A 142 -2.10 -10.05 -8.84
CA ALA A 142 -1.99 -11.37 -9.46
C ALA A 142 -0.64 -11.57 -10.14
N HIS A 143 -0.13 -10.55 -10.82
CA HIS A 143 1.18 -10.62 -11.45
C HIS A 143 2.31 -10.69 -10.42
N LEU A 144 2.21 -9.94 -9.32
CA LEU A 144 3.18 -10.06 -8.23
C LEU A 144 3.16 -11.45 -7.60
N PHE A 145 1.97 -11.98 -7.27
CA PHE A 145 1.87 -13.21 -6.50
C PHE A 145 1.93 -14.46 -7.39
N PHE A 146 1.00 -14.60 -8.34
CA PHE A 146 0.91 -15.76 -9.24
C PHE A 146 1.88 -15.71 -10.44
N GLY A 147 2.51 -14.55 -10.68
CA GLY A 147 3.63 -14.42 -11.62
C GLY A 147 4.97 -14.54 -10.91
N HIS A 148 5.43 -13.45 -10.31
CA HIS A 148 6.76 -13.39 -9.69
C HIS A 148 6.90 -14.30 -8.47
N GLY A 149 5.92 -14.28 -7.56
CA GLY A 149 5.91 -15.13 -6.38
C GLY A 149 5.91 -16.62 -6.74
N ALA A 150 5.05 -17.04 -7.68
CA ALA A 150 5.00 -18.42 -8.17
C ALA A 150 6.33 -18.85 -8.82
N ALA A 151 7.02 -17.95 -9.53
CA ALA A 151 8.36 -18.22 -10.07
C ALA A 151 9.42 -18.47 -8.97
N ARG A 152 9.19 -17.95 -7.75
CA ARG A 152 9.99 -18.23 -6.54
C ARG A 152 9.51 -19.47 -5.76
N GLY A 153 8.45 -20.14 -6.23
CA GLY A 153 7.87 -21.32 -5.59
C GLY A 153 6.83 -21.02 -4.51
N TYR A 154 6.35 -19.78 -4.42
CA TYR A 154 5.28 -19.42 -3.51
C TYR A 154 3.91 -19.92 -4.00
N THR A 155 3.06 -20.30 -3.06
CA THR A 155 1.68 -20.77 -3.30
C THR A 155 0.72 -20.07 -2.36
N ASN A 156 -0.59 -20.20 -2.60
CA ASN A 156 -1.62 -19.69 -1.69
C ASN A 156 -1.42 -20.14 -0.22
N GLN A 157 -0.79 -21.29 0.03
CA GLN A 157 -0.57 -21.84 1.37
C GLN A 157 0.75 -21.38 2.00
N THR A 158 1.79 -21.15 1.20
CA THR A 158 3.11 -20.75 1.72
C THR A 158 3.25 -19.23 1.82
N GLY A 159 2.43 -18.49 1.08
CA GLY A 159 2.46 -17.04 1.01
C GLY A 159 3.76 -16.52 0.39
N SER A 160 4.11 -15.26 0.60
CA SER A 160 5.38 -14.69 0.11
C SER A 160 5.82 -13.49 0.96
N TRP A 161 7.04 -13.01 0.73
CA TRP A 161 7.63 -11.94 1.54
C TRP A 161 7.72 -10.62 0.76
N PRO A 162 7.52 -9.47 1.43
CA PRO A 162 7.48 -8.17 0.75
C PRO A 162 8.85 -7.75 0.19
N ASP A 163 9.97 -8.16 0.80
CA ASP A 163 11.33 -7.84 0.30
C ASP A 163 11.56 -8.34 -1.12
N GLU A 164 11.20 -9.58 -1.40
CA GLU A 164 11.32 -10.16 -2.74
C GLU A 164 10.35 -9.56 -3.73
N LEU A 165 9.11 -9.28 -3.33
CA LEU A 165 8.13 -8.65 -4.22
C LEU A 165 8.51 -7.21 -4.57
N PHE A 166 9.13 -6.47 -3.64
CA PHE A 166 9.70 -5.16 -3.94
C PHE A 166 10.92 -5.29 -4.88
N ASP A 167 11.81 -6.27 -4.67
CA ASP A 167 12.92 -6.55 -5.60
C ASP A 167 12.41 -6.85 -7.02
N ASP A 168 11.34 -7.64 -7.14
CA ASP A 168 10.70 -7.95 -8.43
C ASP A 168 10.05 -6.69 -9.03
N SER A 169 9.43 -5.85 -8.20
CA SER A 169 8.83 -4.56 -8.61
C SER A 169 9.86 -3.54 -9.10
N MET A 170 11.08 -3.57 -8.58
CA MET A 170 12.18 -2.70 -9.01
C MET A 170 12.91 -3.25 -10.25
N SER A 171 13.20 -4.56 -10.26
CA SER A 171 13.98 -5.20 -11.32
C SER A 171 13.16 -5.42 -12.60
N THR A 172 11.96 -5.98 -12.45
CA THR A 172 11.11 -6.45 -13.55
C THR A 172 9.88 -5.56 -13.74
N GLY A 173 9.28 -5.14 -12.61
CA GLY A 173 8.07 -4.35 -12.57
C GLY A 173 6.80 -5.19 -12.43
N VAL A 174 5.69 -4.48 -12.23
CA VAL A 174 4.35 -5.02 -12.00
C VAL A 174 3.42 -4.52 -13.08
N THR A 175 2.64 -5.42 -13.70
CA THR A 175 1.64 -5.00 -14.69
C THR A 175 0.38 -4.43 -14.02
N PHE A 176 -0.57 -4.04 -14.83
CA PHE A 176 -1.83 -3.44 -14.40
C PHE A 176 -2.88 -4.53 -14.23
N GLU A 177 -3.89 -4.26 -13.39
CA GLU A 177 -4.97 -5.20 -13.11
C GLU A 177 -5.71 -5.64 -14.38
N ASP A 178 -5.84 -4.77 -15.39
CA ASP A 178 -6.45 -5.11 -16.67
C ASP A 178 -5.61 -6.04 -17.56
N TYR A 179 -4.33 -6.26 -17.23
CA TYR A 179 -3.42 -7.16 -17.94
C TYR A 179 -3.19 -8.49 -17.21
N TYR A 180 -3.46 -8.56 -15.92
CA TYR A 180 -3.60 -9.80 -15.19
C TYR A 180 -4.58 -9.61 -14.03
N PRO A 181 -5.89 -9.76 -14.28
CA PRO A 181 -6.92 -9.55 -13.26
C PRO A 181 -6.76 -10.52 -12.09
N TYR A 182 -6.99 -10.02 -10.87
CA TYR A 182 -6.89 -10.84 -9.68
C TYR A 182 -8.06 -11.82 -9.56
N THR A 183 -7.70 -13.09 -9.34
CA THR A 183 -8.58 -14.13 -8.82
C THR A 183 -7.85 -14.85 -7.70
N GLU A 184 -8.52 -15.16 -6.60
CA GLU A 184 -7.89 -15.80 -5.42
C GLU A 184 -7.28 -17.19 -5.73
N ASP A 185 -7.73 -17.83 -6.80
CA ASP A 185 -7.23 -19.12 -7.29
C ASP A 185 -6.11 -19.00 -8.35
N GLY A 186 -5.75 -17.78 -8.77
CA GLY A 186 -4.74 -17.54 -9.79
C GLY A 186 -5.13 -18.00 -11.20
N SER A 187 -6.42 -18.22 -11.48
CA SER A 187 -6.93 -18.65 -12.79
C SER A 187 -6.93 -17.56 -13.87
N GLY A 188 -6.60 -16.32 -13.52
CA GLY A 188 -6.40 -15.24 -14.50
C GLY A 188 -5.32 -15.58 -15.54
N THR A 189 -5.32 -14.86 -16.67
CA THR A 189 -4.32 -15.03 -17.72
C THR A 189 -3.50 -13.75 -17.87
N LEU A 190 -2.19 -13.87 -17.71
CA LEU A 190 -1.26 -12.77 -17.98
C LEU A 190 -1.26 -12.43 -19.46
N ASN A 191 -1.62 -11.19 -19.77
CA ASN A 191 -1.51 -10.66 -21.12
C ASN A 191 -0.03 -10.63 -21.56
N PRO A 192 0.34 -11.24 -22.70
CA PRO A 192 1.74 -11.32 -23.14
C PRO A 192 2.38 -9.94 -23.44
N ASP A 193 1.57 -8.90 -23.65
CA ASP A 193 2.05 -7.53 -23.87
C ASP A 193 2.28 -6.75 -22.56
N TRP A 194 2.18 -7.40 -21.39
CA TRP A 194 2.46 -6.78 -20.09
C TRP A 194 3.78 -6.00 -20.01
N PRO A 195 4.87 -6.36 -20.72
CA PRO A 195 6.10 -5.56 -20.72
C PRO A 195 5.92 -4.11 -21.26
N ASN A 196 4.83 -3.83 -21.98
CA ASN A 196 4.48 -2.49 -22.46
C ASN A 196 3.38 -1.80 -21.62
N ARG A 197 2.93 -2.44 -20.54
CA ARG A 197 2.00 -1.90 -19.56
C ARG A 197 2.41 -2.33 -18.15
N LEU A 198 3.39 -1.63 -17.59
CA LEU A 198 3.93 -1.94 -16.27
C LEU A 198 4.32 -0.69 -15.48
N ALA A 199 4.42 -0.87 -14.18
CA ALA A 199 4.97 0.07 -13.22
C ALA A 199 6.24 -0.52 -12.60
N LYS A 200 7.26 0.32 -12.37
CA LYS A 200 8.51 -0.04 -11.69
C LYS A 200 8.75 0.87 -10.51
N VAL A 201 9.21 0.27 -9.41
CA VAL A 201 9.74 1.01 -8.26
C VAL A 201 11.05 1.69 -8.65
N GLU A 202 11.25 2.93 -8.22
CA GLU A 202 12.50 3.69 -8.41
C GLU A 202 13.58 3.22 -7.42
N ASP A 203 13.34 3.41 -6.13
CA ASP A 203 14.19 2.88 -5.05
C ASP A 203 13.35 2.25 -3.94
N ILE A 204 13.94 1.28 -3.25
CA ILE A 204 13.37 0.63 -2.06
C ILE A 204 14.10 1.15 -0.82
N VAL A 205 13.35 1.35 0.27
CA VAL A 205 13.88 1.73 1.58
C VAL A 205 13.46 0.69 2.62
N ASN A 206 14.44 0.11 3.31
CA ASN A 206 14.19 -0.75 4.48
C ASN A 206 14.00 0.09 5.74
N LEU A 207 12.83 -0.04 6.36
CA LEU A 207 12.37 0.72 7.50
C LEU A 207 12.10 -0.16 8.74
N THR A 208 12.40 -1.45 8.63
CA THR A 208 12.16 -2.47 9.66
C THR A 208 12.80 -2.05 10.99
N GLY A 209 11.99 -2.01 12.04
CA GLY A 209 12.37 -1.69 13.42
C GLY A 209 12.59 -0.20 13.69
N ASN A 210 12.18 0.68 12.76
CA ASN A 210 12.40 2.11 12.88
C ASN A 210 11.11 2.95 12.68
N PRO A 211 10.27 3.08 13.73
CA PRO A 211 9.05 3.88 13.70
C PRO A 211 9.24 5.34 13.26
N ALA A 212 10.36 5.97 13.62
CA ALA A 212 10.65 7.34 13.19
C ALA A 212 10.88 7.39 11.66
N ALA A 213 11.68 6.47 11.13
CA ALA A 213 11.91 6.37 9.69
C ALA A 213 10.63 6.01 8.92
N ILE A 214 9.77 5.15 9.46
CA ILE A 214 8.44 4.85 8.90
C ILE A 214 7.62 6.14 8.76
N LYS A 215 7.55 6.97 9.80
CA LYS A 215 6.84 8.27 9.73
C LYS A 215 7.43 9.21 8.70
N HIS A 216 8.76 9.35 8.67
CA HIS A 216 9.45 10.16 7.65
C HIS A 216 9.15 9.67 6.23
N HIS A 217 9.12 8.36 6.03
CA HIS A 217 8.80 7.77 4.73
C HIS A 217 7.36 8.03 4.31
N ILE A 218 6.39 7.75 5.20
CA ILE A 218 4.97 8.02 4.96
C ILE A 218 4.72 9.49 4.64
N TYR A 219 5.37 10.39 5.38
CA TYR A 219 5.20 11.82 5.21
C TYR A 219 5.87 12.38 3.94
N GLY A 220 6.99 11.79 3.53
CA GLY A 220 7.80 12.26 2.41
C GLY A 220 7.47 11.61 1.06
N TYR A 221 7.09 10.33 1.06
CA TYR A 221 7.04 9.50 -0.15
C TYR A 221 5.72 8.75 -0.32
N GLY A 222 5.08 8.27 0.75
CA GLY A 222 3.80 7.56 0.65
C GLY A 222 3.76 6.29 1.50
N PRO A 223 2.77 5.41 1.28
CA PRO A 223 2.54 4.28 2.17
C PRO A 223 3.73 3.31 2.24
N VAL A 224 3.78 2.56 3.34
CA VAL A 224 4.83 1.59 3.64
C VAL A 224 4.19 0.22 3.82
N THR A 225 4.62 -0.78 3.08
CA THR A 225 4.23 -2.17 3.35
C THR A 225 4.84 -2.60 4.67
N THR A 226 4.07 -3.28 5.50
CA THR A 226 4.58 -3.90 6.72
C THR A 226 3.89 -5.22 7.02
N CYS A 227 4.54 -6.09 7.77
CA CYS A 227 3.93 -7.34 8.23
C CYS A 227 3.71 -7.35 9.74
N LEU A 228 2.67 -8.04 10.18
CA LEU A 228 2.25 -8.19 11.58
C LEU A 228 1.87 -9.64 11.87
N VAL A 229 1.93 -10.01 13.14
CA VAL A 229 1.35 -11.27 13.62
C VAL A 229 -0.15 -11.10 13.78
N VAL A 230 -0.94 -11.95 13.13
CA VAL A 230 -2.39 -11.97 13.30
C VAL A 230 -2.74 -12.88 14.46
N TYR A 231 -3.59 -12.38 15.34
CA TYR A 231 -4.20 -13.11 16.44
C TYR A 231 -5.69 -13.30 16.15
N ASN A 232 -6.31 -14.32 16.74
CA ASN A 232 -7.69 -14.70 16.43
C ASN A 232 -8.71 -13.56 16.64
N ASP A 233 -8.46 -12.64 17.57
CA ASP A 233 -9.35 -11.53 17.87
C ASP A 233 -9.36 -10.44 16.78
N LEU A 234 -8.31 -10.31 15.97
CA LEU A 234 -8.24 -9.31 14.90
C LEU A 234 -9.32 -9.56 13.82
N PHE A 235 -9.73 -10.81 13.58
CA PHE A 235 -10.79 -11.11 12.62
C PHE A 235 -12.13 -10.45 12.99
N HIS A 236 -12.33 -10.12 14.26
CA HIS A 236 -13.54 -9.49 14.81
C HIS A 236 -13.45 -7.96 14.86
N TYR A 237 -12.37 -7.35 14.40
CA TYR A 237 -12.17 -5.90 14.47
C TYR A 237 -13.21 -5.13 13.65
N THR A 238 -13.85 -4.15 14.29
CA THR A 238 -14.83 -3.24 13.64
C THR A 238 -14.52 -1.76 13.82
N GLY A 239 -13.51 -1.40 14.63
CA GLY A 239 -13.06 -0.02 14.79
C GLY A 239 -12.32 0.25 16.11
N GLY A 240 -11.64 1.38 16.21
CA GLY A 240 -10.82 1.75 17.37
C GLY A 240 -9.34 1.39 17.21
N VAL A 241 -8.54 1.46 18.27
CA VAL A 241 -7.10 1.15 18.23
C VAL A 241 -6.87 -0.27 18.70
N TYR A 242 -6.65 -1.17 17.74
CA TYR A 242 -6.37 -2.57 17.99
C TYR A 242 -5.18 -2.74 18.94
N ARG A 243 -5.41 -3.54 19.97
CA ARG A 243 -4.43 -4.10 20.90
C ARG A 243 -4.86 -5.53 21.18
N ARG A 244 -3.97 -6.50 20.96
CA ARG A 244 -4.33 -7.91 21.07
C ARG A 244 -4.85 -8.24 22.47
N THR A 245 -5.88 -9.07 22.50
CA THR A 245 -6.50 -9.62 23.71
C THR A 245 -6.29 -11.13 23.81
N THR A 246 -5.77 -11.75 22.74
CA THR A 246 -5.51 -13.18 22.66
C THR A 246 -4.01 -13.46 22.48
N GLU A 247 -3.59 -14.65 22.93
CA GLU A 247 -2.19 -15.09 22.82
C GLU A 247 -1.98 -16.04 21.63
N GLU A 248 -3.05 -16.64 21.10
CA GLU A 248 -2.98 -17.58 19.99
C GLU A 248 -2.83 -16.84 18.66
N SER A 249 -1.65 -17.00 18.04
CA SER A 249 -1.38 -16.46 16.70
C SER A 249 -1.99 -17.36 15.62
N SER A 250 -2.64 -16.77 14.63
CA SER A 250 -3.20 -17.45 13.46
C SER A 250 -2.22 -17.51 12.29
N GLY A 251 -1.24 -16.60 12.22
CA GLY A 251 -0.34 -16.47 11.08
C GLY A 251 0.38 -15.11 11.04
N GLY A 252 1.22 -14.92 10.03
CA GLY A 252 1.73 -13.62 9.64
C GLY A 252 0.92 -13.02 8.48
N HIS A 253 0.78 -11.71 8.46
CA HIS A 253 0.02 -10.97 7.45
C HIS A 253 0.72 -9.68 7.08
N CYS A 254 0.60 -9.21 5.85
CA CYS A 254 1.13 -7.91 5.44
C CYS A 254 0.02 -6.95 5.02
N VAL A 255 0.22 -5.69 5.36
CA VAL A 255 -0.70 -4.56 5.16
C VAL A 255 0.12 -3.34 4.72
N ALA A 256 -0.52 -2.22 4.39
CA ALA A 256 0.17 -0.96 4.12
C ALA A 256 -0.12 0.08 5.20
N LEU A 257 0.90 0.60 5.87
CA LEU A 257 0.81 1.77 6.75
C LEU A 257 0.61 3.03 5.92
N VAL A 258 -0.46 3.77 6.20
CA VAL A 258 -0.87 4.97 5.45
C VAL A 258 -0.87 6.24 6.30
N GLY A 259 -0.58 6.12 7.60
CA GLY A 259 -0.64 7.25 8.51
C GLY A 259 -0.42 6.86 9.97
N TRP A 260 -0.53 7.85 10.85
CA TRP A 260 -0.38 7.69 12.29
C TRP A 260 -1.15 8.76 13.06
N ASP A 261 -1.40 8.49 14.34
CA ASP A 261 -1.95 9.45 15.30
C ASP A 261 -1.27 9.24 16.67
N ASP A 262 -0.43 10.21 17.07
CA ASP A 262 0.29 10.16 18.34
C ASP A 262 -0.60 10.39 19.56
N PHE A 263 -1.75 11.05 19.41
CA PHE A 263 -2.72 11.17 20.51
C PHE A 263 -3.36 9.82 20.80
N ALA A 264 -3.67 9.05 19.76
CA ALA A 264 -4.20 7.69 19.86
C ALA A 264 -3.11 6.63 20.04
N ARG A 265 -1.83 7.01 19.87
CA ARG A 265 -0.64 6.16 19.91
C ARG A 265 -0.72 4.98 18.92
N CYS A 266 -1.15 5.26 17.69
CA CYS A 266 -1.45 4.22 16.71
C CYS A 266 -0.97 4.53 15.30
N TRP A 267 -0.71 3.47 14.54
CA TRP A 267 -0.66 3.49 13.09
C TRP A 267 -2.06 3.40 12.48
N ILE A 268 -2.18 3.88 11.25
CA ILE A 268 -3.33 3.69 10.37
C ILE A 268 -2.87 2.77 9.25
N ALA A 269 -3.56 1.64 9.05
CA ALA A 269 -3.17 0.62 8.09
C ALA A 269 -4.32 0.29 7.13
N LYS A 270 -3.98 0.17 5.83
CA LYS A 270 -4.84 -0.37 4.78
C LYS A 270 -4.70 -1.89 4.76
N ASN A 271 -5.81 -2.59 4.91
CA ASN A 271 -5.86 -4.04 4.83
C ASN A 271 -6.32 -4.51 3.43
N SER A 272 -6.24 -5.82 3.20
CA SER A 272 -6.61 -6.51 1.95
C SER A 272 -7.72 -7.53 2.17
N TRP A 273 -8.61 -7.25 3.13
CA TRP A 273 -9.75 -8.09 3.47
C TRP A 273 -11.09 -7.42 3.11
N GLY A 274 -11.15 -6.69 2.01
CA GLY A 274 -12.38 -6.03 1.56
C GLY A 274 -12.69 -4.75 2.33
N ASP A 275 -13.52 -3.91 1.73
CA ASP A 275 -13.94 -2.63 2.28
C ASP A 275 -15.05 -2.76 3.34
N ASP A 276 -15.68 -3.92 3.46
CA ASP A 276 -16.68 -4.24 4.47
C ASP A 276 -16.07 -4.63 5.83
N TRP A 277 -14.76 -4.86 5.88
CA TRP A 277 -14.03 -5.20 7.11
C TRP A 277 -13.46 -3.96 7.79
N GLY A 278 -13.51 -3.91 9.13
CA GLY A 278 -12.91 -2.84 9.92
C GLY A 278 -13.48 -1.45 9.61
N GLU A 279 -12.60 -0.46 9.48
CA GLU A 279 -12.92 0.94 9.19
C GLU A 279 -12.84 1.20 7.67
N GLN A 280 -13.75 0.61 6.90
CA GLN A 280 -13.78 0.65 5.41
C GLN A 280 -12.57 -0.03 4.75
N GLY A 281 -12.18 -1.19 5.24
CA GLY A 281 -10.98 -1.93 4.84
C GLY A 281 -9.68 -1.41 5.47
N PHE A 282 -9.78 -0.44 6.36
CA PHE A 282 -8.66 0.06 7.16
C PHE A 282 -8.80 -0.36 8.62
N PHE A 283 -7.72 -0.23 9.38
CA PHE A 283 -7.74 -0.37 10.83
C PHE A 283 -6.68 0.51 11.46
N ARG A 284 -6.85 0.77 12.76
CA ARG A 284 -5.84 1.41 13.59
C ARG A 284 -5.28 0.41 14.57
N ILE A 285 -3.97 0.47 14.78
CA ILE A 285 -3.24 -0.49 15.61
C ILE A 285 -2.18 0.25 16.42
N GLY A 286 -2.06 -0.12 17.70
CA GLY A 286 -1.11 0.53 18.61
C GLY A 286 0.34 0.47 18.09
N TYR A 287 1.15 1.47 18.40
CA TYR A 287 2.60 1.38 18.15
C TYR A 287 3.21 0.22 18.94
N GLY A 288 4.04 -0.59 18.30
CA GLY A 288 4.64 -1.79 18.87
C GLY A 288 3.73 -3.00 18.95
N GLU A 289 2.46 -2.86 18.58
CA GLU A 289 1.46 -3.92 18.67
C GLU A 289 1.65 -4.94 17.54
N ALA A 290 1.47 -6.22 17.87
CA ALA A 290 1.57 -7.33 16.90
C ALA A 290 2.84 -7.33 16.03
N TYR A 291 3.93 -6.74 16.54
CA TYR A 291 5.22 -6.59 15.86
C TYR A 291 5.15 -5.81 14.55
N ILE A 292 4.16 -4.93 14.38
CA ILE A 292 3.86 -4.29 13.10
C ILE A 292 5.01 -3.43 12.54
N GLU A 293 5.95 -2.95 13.35
CA GLU A 293 7.12 -2.21 12.85
C GLU A 293 8.37 -3.07 12.65
N ASP A 294 8.45 -4.26 13.24
CA ASP A 294 9.56 -5.20 13.07
C ASP A 294 9.06 -6.61 13.37
N TYR A 295 8.54 -7.24 12.32
CA TYR A 295 8.00 -8.58 12.36
C TYR A 295 9.10 -9.57 12.82
N PRO A 296 8.79 -10.63 13.59
CA PRO A 296 9.83 -11.49 14.16
C PRO A 296 10.48 -12.45 13.16
N ASP A 297 11.22 -11.91 12.22
CA ASP A 297 12.00 -12.61 11.19
C ASP A 297 13.29 -11.80 10.91
N PRO A 298 14.40 -12.40 10.45
CA PRO A 298 15.58 -11.65 10.02
C PRO A 298 15.40 -10.82 8.73
N ARG A 299 14.36 -11.10 7.93
CA ARG A 299 14.11 -10.40 6.66
C ARG A 299 13.59 -8.98 6.88
N PRO A 300 13.87 -8.06 5.94
CA PRO A 300 13.14 -6.80 5.87
C PRO A 300 11.64 -7.06 5.70
N THR A 301 10.84 -6.53 6.61
CA THR A 301 9.37 -6.73 6.60
C THR A 301 8.60 -5.43 6.57
N THR A 302 9.27 -4.30 6.80
CA THR A 302 8.70 -2.96 6.65
C THR A 302 9.45 -2.19 5.56
N LEU A 303 8.80 -1.98 4.42
CA LEU A 303 9.42 -1.53 3.18
C LEU A 303 8.59 -0.43 2.53
N GLY A 304 9.25 0.64 2.09
CA GLY A 304 8.66 1.70 1.29
C GLY A 304 9.39 1.87 -0.03
N CYS A 305 8.75 2.55 -0.99
CA CYS A 305 9.41 3.02 -2.21
C CYS A 305 9.41 4.55 -2.28
N THR A 306 10.35 5.13 -3.03
CA THR A 306 10.52 6.59 -3.17
C THR A 306 9.81 7.17 -4.39
N GLY A 307 9.43 6.31 -5.35
CA GLY A 307 8.83 6.70 -6.61
C GLY A 307 8.41 5.48 -7.43
N VAL A 308 7.51 5.71 -8.38
CA VAL A 308 7.02 4.71 -9.32
C VAL A 308 7.01 5.26 -10.74
N ASN A 309 7.75 4.60 -11.61
CA ASN A 309 7.83 4.89 -13.03
C ASN A 309 6.88 4.00 -13.82
N LEU A 310 6.24 4.59 -14.81
CA LEU A 310 5.27 3.89 -15.66
C LEU A 310 5.88 3.68 -17.06
N ARG A 311 5.58 2.53 -17.63
CA ARG A 311 5.65 2.26 -19.06
C ARG A 311 4.29 1.77 -19.51
N ALA A 312 3.46 2.66 -20.04
CA ALA A 312 2.08 2.34 -20.41
C ALA A 312 1.46 3.43 -21.29
N TRP A 313 0.52 3.02 -22.15
CA TRP A 313 -0.53 3.93 -22.62
C TRP A 313 -1.51 4.17 -21.47
N LEU A 314 -1.67 5.43 -21.09
CA LEU A 314 -2.65 5.83 -20.09
C LEU A 314 -4.02 6.10 -20.73
N PRO A 315 -5.12 5.90 -19.98
CA PRO A 315 -6.44 6.31 -20.42
C PRO A 315 -6.46 7.78 -20.89
N ALA A 316 -7.28 8.04 -21.90
CA ALA A 316 -7.45 9.38 -22.46
C ALA A 316 -7.86 10.36 -21.36
N GLN A 317 -7.12 11.46 -21.23
CA GLN A 317 -7.27 12.40 -20.13
C GLN A 317 -6.94 13.82 -20.56
N ARG A 318 -7.32 14.81 -19.74
CA ARG A 318 -7.11 16.21 -20.09
C ARG A 318 -5.67 16.64 -19.83
N ALA A 319 -5.09 17.38 -20.76
CA ALA A 319 -3.90 18.18 -20.54
C ALA A 319 -4.30 19.52 -19.91
N LEU A 320 -3.92 19.75 -18.65
CA LEU A 320 -4.39 20.91 -17.89
C LEU A 320 -3.43 22.10 -17.96
N ARG A 321 -2.11 21.83 -17.91
CA ARG A 321 -1.05 22.84 -17.95
C ARG A 321 0.11 22.37 -18.79
N LEU A 322 0.82 23.32 -19.39
CA LEU A 322 2.03 23.10 -20.18
C LEU A 322 3.09 24.07 -19.69
N PHE A 323 4.34 23.62 -19.67
CA PHE A 323 5.50 24.44 -19.37
C PHE A 323 6.62 24.08 -20.34
N ALA A 324 7.35 25.10 -20.80
CA ALA A 324 8.54 24.91 -21.61
C ALA A 324 9.56 26.00 -21.30
N SER A 325 10.84 25.66 -21.27
CA SER A 325 11.93 26.63 -21.22
C SER A 325 12.64 26.74 -22.57
N ALA A 326 13.13 27.93 -22.89
CA ALA A 326 13.85 28.20 -24.14
C ALA A 326 15.20 27.46 -24.26
N HIS A 327 15.77 27.03 -23.13
CA HIS A 327 16.98 26.19 -23.10
C HIS A 327 16.64 24.70 -22.97
N ASP A 328 17.37 23.90 -23.74
CA ASP A 328 17.50 22.43 -23.68
C ASP A 328 16.26 21.59 -24.01
N ALA A 329 15.30 22.11 -24.77
CA ALA A 329 14.09 21.35 -25.14
C ALA A 329 13.32 20.79 -23.93
N ASN A 330 13.42 21.45 -22.79
CA ASN A 330 12.75 21.04 -21.57
C ASN A 330 11.27 21.43 -21.64
N GLY A 331 10.44 20.48 -22.03
CA GLY A 331 8.99 20.58 -22.01
C GLY A 331 8.38 19.73 -20.91
N TRP A 332 7.29 20.20 -20.34
CA TRP A 332 6.53 19.52 -19.30
C TRP A 332 5.03 19.68 -19.57
N ALA A 333 4.27 18.64 -19.23
CA ALA A 333 2.82 18.65 -19.26
C ALA A 333 2.27 18.23 -17.90
N TYR A 334 1.20 18.91 -17.44
CA TYR A 334 0.39 18.45 -16.32
C TYR A 334 -0.84 17.74 -16.88
N LEU A 335 -0.89 16.42 -16.74
CA LEU A 335 -2.05 15.62 -17.14
C LEU A 335 -2.91 15.30 -15.91
N GLU A 336 -4.23 15.30 -16.10
CA GLU A 336 -5.23 15.17 -15.03
C GLU A 336 -4.98 13.99 -14.07
N ASN A 337 -4.60 12.82 -14.59
CA ASN A 337 -4.41 11.58 -13.80
C ASN A 337 -2.95 11.13 -13.71
N LEU A 338 -1.98 12.01 -14.03
CA LEU A 338 -0.54 11.71 -13.96
C LEU A 338 0.29 12.81 -13.29
N GLY A 339 -0.22 14.05 -13.29
CA GLY A 339 0.49 15.21 -12.75
C GLY A 339 1.54 15.74 -13.72
N TRP A 340 2.54 16.43 -13.17
CA TRP A 340 3.64 16.97 -13.97
C TRP A 340 4.55 15.85 -14.47
N THR A 341 4.67 15.77 -15.79
CA THR A 341 5.52 14.80 -16.47
C THR A 341 6.37 15.50 -17.53
N ARG A 342 7.65 15.15 -17.56
CA ARG A 342 8.60 15.66 -18.54
C ARG A 342 8.31 15.06 -19.92
N LEU A 343 8.43 15.87 -20.96
CA LEU A 343 8.38 15.43 -22.35
C LEU A 343 9.76 14.89 -22.76
N SER A 344 9.81 13.63 -23.18
CA SER A 344 11.08 13.00 -23.61
C SER A 344 11.55 13.47 -25.00
N GLY A 345 12.80 13.16 -25.33
CA GLY A 345 13.37 13.37 -26.67
C GLY A 345 13.94 14.77 -26.90
N GLY A 346 14.42 15.02 -28.12
CA GLY A 346 15.09 16.26 -28.49
C GLY A 346 14.15 17.43 -28.82
N PRO A 347 14.71 18.62 -29.14
CA PRO A 347 13.95 19.87 -29.40
C PRO A 347 12.74 19.72 -30.32
N LEU A 348 12.90 19.03 -31.44
CA LEU A 348 11.81 18.84 -32.41
C LEU A 348 10.67 17.98 -31.84
N SER A 349 11.02 16.86 -31.18
CA SER A 349 10.04 15.94 -30.58
C SER A 349 9.25 16.65 -29.47
N THR A 350 9.94 17.37 -28.59
CA THR A 350 9.30 18.16 -27.54
C THR A 350 8.38 19.23 -28.11
N THR A 351 8.83 19.97 -29.12
CA THR A 351 8.02 21.02 -29.77
C THR A 351 6.76 20.44 -30.39
N ASN A 352 6.86 19.32 -31.11
CA ASN A 352 5.71 18.66 -31.73
C ASN A 352 4.69 18.20 -30.68
N LYS A 353 5.15 17.59 -29.58
CA LYS A 353 4.27 17.17 -28.48
C LYS A 353 3.60 18.36 -27.78
N LEU A 354 4.32 19.45 -27.54
CA LEU A 354 3.74 20.68 -26.99
C LEU A 354 2.68 21.28 -27.91
N ALA A 355 2.90 21.26 -29.23
CA ALA A 355 1.92 21.75 -30.20
C ALA A 355 0.63 20.92 -30.16
N LEU A 356 0.74 19.58 -30.16
CA LEU A 356 -0.41 18.66 -30.04
C LEU A 356 -1.18 18.88 -28.73
N LEU A 357 -0.48 18.97 -27.60
CA LEU A 357 -1.11 19.22 -26.30
C LEU A 357 -1.79 20.58 -26.23
N THR A 358 -1.18 21.61 -26.84
CA THR A 358 -1.77 22.94 -26.92
C THR A 358 -3.07 22.92 -27.72
N TYR A 359 -3.06 22.25 -28.88
CA TYR A 359 -4.24 22.07 -29.70
C TYR A 359 -5.34 21.33 -28.95
N ALA A 360 -5.03 20.16 -28.37
CA ALA A 360 -6.00 19.35 -27.64
C ALA A 360 -6.62 20.13 -26.46
N ARG A 361 -5.78 20.82 -25.67
CA ARG A 361 -6.22 21.66 -24.56
C ARG A 361 -7.13 22.82 -25.03
N ALA A 362 -6.79 23.48 -26.13
CA ALA A 362 -7.58 24.60 -26.66
C ALA A 362 -8.98 24.16 -27.14
N HIS A 363 -9.13 22.90 -27.58
CA HIS A 363 -10.38 22.34 -28.06
C HIS A 363 -11.09 21.44 -27.04
N GLY A 364 -10.56 21.32 -25.82
CA GLY A 364 -11.12 20.44 -24.78
C GLY A 364 -11.01 18.95 -25.11
N GLN A 365 -10.16 18.56 -26.06
CA GLN A 365 -9.99 17.17 -26.46
C GLN A 365 -9.07 16.43 -25.47
N PRO A 366 -9.45 15.21 -25.04
CA PRO A 366 -8.57 14.39 -24.22
C PRO A 366 -7.42 13.82 -25.06
N VAL A 367 -6.33 13.46 -24.38
CA VAL A 367 -5.15 12.84 -24.99
C VAL A 367 -4.84 11.52 -24.31
N ALA A 368 -4.56 10.49 -25.09
CA ALA A 368 -3.88 9.30 -24.62
C ALA A 368 -2.37 9.57 -24.64
N ALA A 369 -1.72 9.34 -23.51
CA ALA A 369 -0.28 9.55 -23.37
C ALA A 369 0.41 8.20 -23.19
N PHE A 370 1.47 7.96 -23.95
CA PHE A 370 2.39 6.86 -23.66
C PHE A 370 3.50 7.39 -22.77
N ILE A 371 3.56 6.84 -21.56
CA ILE A 371 4.65 7.09 -20.63
C ILE A 371 5.68 5.98 -20.82
N ASP A 372 6.95 6.36 -20.85
CA ASP A 372 8.07 5.41 -20.87
C ASP A 372 9.13 5.89 -19.89
N ASN A 373 9.46 5.04 -18.92
CA ASN A 373 10.37 5.36 -17.82
C ASN A 373 10.04 6.71 -17.13
N GLY A 374 8.76 6.95 -16.88
CA GLY A 374 8.30 8.17 -16.20
C GLY A 374 8.25 9.43 -17.07
N GLU A 375 8.69 9.38 -18.32
CA GLU A 375 8.61 10.52 -19.26
C GLU A 375 7.47 10.34 -20.28
N LEU A 376 6.87 11.45 -20.69
CA LEU A 376 5.87 11.49 -21.73
C LEU A 376 6.56 11.33 -23.09
N SER A 377 6.46 10.11 -23.63
CA SER A 377 7.12 9.69 -24.85
C SER A 377 6.28 9.92 -26.10
N MET A 378 5.01 9.50 -26.10
CA MET A 378 4.09 9.67 -27.24
C MET A 378 2.74 10.22 -26.81
N ILE A 379 2.02 10.84 -27.75
CA ILE A 379 0.71 11.45 -27.55
C ILE A 379 -0.19 11.08 -28.73
N GLN A 380 -1.42 10.69 -28.42
CA GLN A 380 -2.50 10.58 -29.38
C GLN A 380 -3.67 11.45 -28.88
N VAL A 381 -4.19 12.32 -29.75
CA VAL A 381 -5.43 13.05 -29.47
C VAL A 381 -6.58 12.08 -29.66
N ALA A 382 -7.41 11.92 -28.63
CA ALA A 382 -8.60 11.08 -28.74
C ALA A 382 -9.60 11.77 -29.67
N GLY A 383 -10.06 11.04 -30.69
CA GLY A 383 -11.01 11.51 -31.70
C GLY A 383 -12.44 11.56 -31.22
#